data_AF-A0A954Z9A4-F1
#
_entry.id   AF-A0A954Z9A4-F1
#
_cell.length_a   1.000
_cell.length_b   1.000
_cell.length_c   1.000
_cell.angle_alpha   90.00
_cell.angle_beta   90.00
_cell.angle_gamma   90.00
#
_symmetry.space_group_name_H-M   'P 1'
#
loop_
_entity.id
_entity.type
_entity.pdbx_description
1 polymer ?
#
loop_
_entity_poly.entity_id
_entity_poly.type
_entity_poly.pdbx_seq_one_letter_code
_entity_poly.pdbx_strand_id
1 'polypeptide(L)'
;MPLDARAIRPNLVYRALRTARRRNDYALSIFARAVAIGLTLLTGCGGSRAIKAPPIDAEAVADKYLALYDVDQDGLIAGEELKASASLRDAVKNRIDSDNDGAISRTELMHRFERWVAGGVGAAVLSCRVVYKGRPLDGAQISLVPDAPLQGVIQPATGVTNSNGLALMAMDSANLPSDMANLRAVQQGLYRVEITHPTLDIPAKYNTDSSLGVEVSFETGRNLVEFRI
;
A
#
# COMPACT_ATOMS: atom_id res chain seq x y z
N MET A 1 56.95 41.19 68.85
CA MET A 1 56.28 40.90 70.14
C MET A 1 55.00 41.74 70.21
N PRO A 2 53.89 41.26 70.79
CA PRO A 2 52.96 40.19 70.37
C PRO A 2 51.57 40.81 70.00
N LEU A 3 50.62 40.09 69.40
CA LEU A 3 49.54 39.46 70.15
C LEU A 3 48.71 38.51 69.26
N ASP A 4 48.55 37.33 69.82
CA ASP A 4 47.64 36.22 69.53
C ASP A 4 46.17 36.66 69.61
N ALA A 5 45.38 36.35 68.58
CA ALA A 5 43.92 36.45 68.60
C ALA A 5 43.30 35.11 68.23
N ARG A 6 42.98 34.36 69.27
CA ARG A 6 42.36 33.05 69.29
C ARG A 6 41.07 32.98 68.48
N ALA A 7 40.94 31.86 67.77
CA ALA A 7 39.79 31.45 66.99
C ALA A 7 38.51 31.32 67.84
N ILE A 8 37.51 32.13 67.52
CA ILE A 8 36.12 31.93 67.94
C ILE A 8 35.52 30.87 67.02
N ARG A 9 35.42 29.62 67.48
CA ARG A 9 34.69 28.57 66.76
C ARG A 9 33.18 28.83 66.89
N PRO A 10 32.43 29.02 65.78
CA PRO A 10 30.99 29.16 65.87
C PRO A 10 30.33 27.85 66.33
N ASN A 11 29.42 27.99 67.30
CA ASN A 11 28.61 26.96 67.93
C ASN A 11 28.00 25.97 66.93
N LEU A 12 28.28 24.68 67.12
CA LEU A 12 27.79 23.53 66.35
C LEU A 12 26.25 23.46 66.26
N VAL A 13 25.55 24.09 67.21
CA VAL A 13 24.08 24.10 67.30
C VAL A 13 23.45 24.87 66.14
N TYR A 14 24.10 25.92 65.60
CA TYR A 14 23.53 26.72 64.52
C TYR A 14 23.59 26.03 63.14
N ARG A 15 24.46 25.02 62.97
CA ARG A 15 24.56 24.23 61.73
C ARG A 15 23.47 23.17 61.61
N ALA A 16 22.91 22.68 62.72
CA ALA A 16 21.90 21.61 62.70
C ALA A 16 20.49 22.10 62.31
N LEU A 17 20.14 23.35 62.58
CA LEU A 17 18.77 23.85 62.33
C LEU A 17 18.55 24.39 60.90
N ARG A 18 19.62 24.68 60.13
CA ARG A 18 19.49 25.08 58.71
C ARG A 18 19.32 23.91 57.73
N THR A 19 19.74 22.70 58.10
CA THR A 19 19.64 21.51 57.24
C THR A 19 18.25 20.87 57.26
N ALA A 20 17.46 21.06 58.33
CA ALA A 20 16.12 20.52 58.41
C ALA A 20 15.09 21.28 57.55
N ARG A 21 15.18 22.61 57.46
CA ARG A 21 14.20 23.42 56.70
C ARG A 21 14.40 23.35 55.18
N ARG A 22 15.62 23.10 54.71
CA ARG A 22 15.92 22.99 53.27
C ARG A 22 15.45 21.68 52.64
N ARG A 23 15.20 20.61 53.40
CA ARG A 23 14.84 19.30 52.82
C ARG A 23 13.40 19.21 52.30
N ASN A 24 12.48 20.05 52.80
CA ASN A 24 11.07 20.02 52.35
C ASN A 24 10.82 20.79 51.05
N ASP A 25 11.60 21.83 50.75
CA ASP A 25 11.37 22.64 49.54
C ASP A 25 11.90 21.96 48.26
N TYR A 26 12.89 21.06 48.38
CA TYR A 26 13.39 20.29 47.23
C TYR A 26 12.49 19.08 46.88
N ALA A 27 11.84 18.46 47.85
CA ALA A 27 10.95 17.32 47.60
C ALA A 27 9.66 17.75 46.87
N LEU A 28 9.11 18.92 47.21
CA LEU A 28 7.91 19.46 46.58
C LEU A 28 8.17 19.99 45.15
N SER A 29 9.36 20.53 44.86
CA SER A 29 9.70 21.04 43.51
C SER A 29 10.12 19.96 42.51
N ILE A 30 10.69 18.84 42.97
CA ILE A 30 11.03 17.69 42.11
C ILE A 30 9.75 16.96 41.68
N PHE A 31 8.76 16.77 42.56
CA PHE A 31 7.49 16.16 42.20
C PHE A 31 6.66 17.01 41.22
N ALA A 32 6.61 18.35 41.41
CA ALA A 32 5.90 19.24 40.48
C ALA A 32 6.54 19.29 39.07
N ARG A 33 7.86 19.14 38.97
CA ARG A 33 8.57 19.07 37.66
C ARG A 33 8.44 17.69 37.00
N ALA A 34 8.37 16.60 37.77
CA ALA A 34 8.16 15.25 37.23
C ALA A 34 6.74 15.06 36.66
N VAL A 35 5.73 15.69 37.26
CA VAL A 35 4.33 15.65 36.76
C VAL A 35 4.15 16.48 35.49
N ALA A 36 4.88 17.59 35.33
CA ALA A 36 4.79 18.44 34.14
C ALA A 36 5.47 17.82 32.89
N ILE A 37 6.45 16.94 33.05
CA ILE A 37 7.14 16.25 31.93
C ILE A 37 6.37 14.99 31.47
N GLY A 38 5.54 14.40 32.33
CA GLY A 38 4.71 13.24 31.98
C GLY A 38 3.47 13.55 31.12
N LEU A 39 3.05 14.81 31.02
CA LEU A 39 1.79 15.19 30.36
C LEU A 39 1.93 15.60 28.88
N THR A 40 3.16 15.78 28.38
CA THR A 40 3.43 16.21 26.98
C THR A 40 3.61 15.07 25.97
N LEU A 41 3.48 13.80 26.37
CA LEU A 41 3.66 12.65 25.46
C LEU A 41 2.36 12.12 24.81
N LEU A 42 1.21 12.77 25.05
CA LEU A 42 -0.09 12.32 24.51
C LEU A 42 -0.58 13.13 23.31
N THR A 43 0.11 14.20 22.91
CA THR A 43 -0.29 14.99 21.74
C THR A 43 0.41 14.49 20.49
N GLY A 44 -0.29 13.65 19.74
CA GLY A 44 -0.11 13.62 18.29
C GLY A 44 0.53 12.36 17.72
N CYS A 45 -0.01 11.19 18.02
CA CYS A 45 -0.04 10.16 16.97
C CYS A 45 -1.12 10.60 15.97
N GLY A 46 -0.80 11.59 15.14
CA GLY A 46 -1.66 12.01 14.03
C GLY A 46 -1.75 10.84 13.07
N GLY A 47 -2.83 10.06 13.18
CA GLY A 47 -3.06 8.90 12.34
C GLY A 47 -2.95 9.31 10.88
N SER A 48 -1.93 8.79 10.20
CA SER A 48 -1.78 8.94 8.76
C SER A 48 -3.09 8.52 8.11
N ARG A 49 -3.73 9.45 7.40
CA ARG A 49 -4.92 9.13 6.62
C ARG A 49 -4.53 8.01 5.64
N ALA A 50 -5.34 6.98 5.58
CA ALA A 50 -5.19 5.90 4.62
C ALA A 50 -6.20 6.10 3.48
N ILE A 51 -5.82 5.71 2.26
CA ILE A 51 -6.81 5.51 1.20
C ILE A 51 -7.74 4.40 1.67
N LYS A 52 -9.05 4.60 1.53
CA LYS A 52 -10.05 3.59 1.90
C LYS A 52 -9.98 2.41 0.95
N ALA A 53 -10.10 1.20 1.49
CA ALA A 53 -10.34 0.01 0.70
C ALA A 53 -11.54 0.20 -0.24
N PRO A 54 -11.44 -0.21 -1.52
CA PRO A 54 -12.60 -0.24 -2.40
C PRO A 54 -13.70 -1.12 -1.77
N PRO A 55 -14.98 -0.74 -1.87
CA PRO A 55 -16.08 -1.51 -1.31
C PRO A 55 -16.40 -2.69 -2.24
N ILE A 56 -15.58 -3.74 -2.18
CA ILE A 56 -15.77 -4.96 -2.97
C ILE A 56 -16.74 -5.88 -2.23
N ASP A 57 -17.86 -6.20 -2.89
CA ASP A 57 -18.72 -7.32 -2.52
C ASP A 57 -18.15 -8.59 -3.18
N ALA A 58 -17.46 -9.41 -2.38
CA ALA A 58 -16.72 -10.56 -2.88
C ALA A 58 -17.61 -11.57 -3.60
N GLU A 59 -18.81 -11.80 -3.07
CA GLU A 59 -19.77 -12.75 -3.63
C GLU A 59 -20.32 -12.22 -4.95
N ALA A 60 -20.82 -10.98 -4.96
CA ALA A 60 -21.40 -10.39 -6.16
C ALA A 60 -20.37 -10.21 -7.29
N VAL A 61 -19.10 -9.96 -6.96
CA VAL A 61 -18.03 -9.88 -7.96
C VAL A 61 -17.67 -11.27 -8.49
N ALA A 62 -17.55 -12.30 -7.64
CA ALA A 62 -17.31 -13.67 -8.10
C ALA A 62 -18.42 -14.16 -9.04
N ASP A 63 -19.68 -13.88 -8.73
CA ASP A 63 -20.82 -14.21 -9.59
C ASP A 63 -20.74 -13.52 -10.96
N LYS A 64 -20.30 -12.26 -11.00
CA LYS A 64 -20.08 -11.54 -12.27
C LYS A 64 -18.95 -12.15 -13.11
N TYR A 65 -17.91 -12.68 -12.48
CA TYR A 65 -16.82 -13.36 -13.20
C TYR A 65 -17.33 -14.64 -13.87
N LEU A 66 -18.04 -15.49 -13.12
CA LEU A 66 -18.65 -16.70 -13.70
C LEU A 66 -19.64 -16.35 -14.79
N ALA A 67 -20.58 -15.43 -14.53
CA ALA A 67 -21.57 -15.03 -15.52
C ALA A 67 -20.97 -14.48 -16.83
N LEU A 68 -19.74 -13.96 -16.78
CA LEU A 68 -19.05 -13.40 -17.96
C LEU A 68 -18.14 -14.41 -18.66
N TYR A 69 -17.50 -15.31 -17.93
CA TYR A 69 -16.40 -16.13 -18.44
C TYR A 69 -16.66 -17.64 -18.39
N ASP A 70 -17.50 -18.14 -17.49
CA ASP A 70 -17.95 -19.54 -17.46
C ASP A 70 -19.03 -19.73 -18.55
N VAL A 71 -18.57 -20.03 -19.76
CA VAL A 71 -19.37 -20.09 -20.98
C VAL A 71 -20.11 -21.43 -21.06
N ASP A 72 -19.50 -22.51 -20.56
CA ASP A 72 -20.12 -23.84 -20.58
C ASP A 72 -20.99 -24.13 -19.34
N GLN A 73 -20.99 -23.23 -18.36
CA GLN A 73 -21.82 -23.23 -17.16
C GLN A 73 -21.53 -24.40 -16.21
N ASP A 74 -20.27 -24.84 -16.17
CA ASP A 74 -19.83 -25.91 -15.27
C ASP A 74 -19.49 -25.42 -13.85
N GLY A 75 -19.53 -24.10 -13.62
CA GLY A 75 -19.23 -23.45 -12.35
C GLY A 75 -17.75 -23.15 -12.14
N LEU A 76 -16.92 -23.36 -13.15
CA LEU A 76 -15.48 -23.11 -13.17
C LEU A 76 -15.14 -22.16 -14.33
N ILE A 77 -13.98 -21.50 -14.25
CA ILE A 77 -13.40 -20.76 -15.38
C ILE A 77 -12.10 -21.46 -15.74
N ALA A 78 -12.07 -22.17 -16.88
CA ALA A 78 -10.94 -23.04 -17.24
C ALA A 78 -10.52 -22.91 -18.70
N GLY A 79 -9.32 -23.42 -19.03
CA GLY A 79 -8.89 -23.63 -20.42
C GLY A 79 -8.99 -22.41 -21.34
N GLU A 80 -9.93 -22.47 -22.30
CA GLU A 80 -10.18 -21.38 -23.27
C GLU A 80 -10.87 -20.17 -22.65
N GLU A 81 -11.69 -20.36 -21.61
CA GLU A 81 -12.41 -19.29 -20.90
C GLU A 81 -11.44 -18.35 -20.19
N LEU A 82 -10.36 -18.90 -19.61
CA LEU A 82 -9.29 -18.10 -19.02
C LEU A 82 -8.60 -17.19 -20.05
N LYS A 83 -8.70 -17.47 -21.36
CA LYS A 83 -8.13 -16.56 -22.38
C LYS A 83 -8.96 -15.30 -22.56
N ALA A 84 -10.22 -15.29 -22.13
CA ALA A 84 -11.10 -14.12 -22.19
C ALA A 84 -10.69 -13.04 -21.17
N SER A 85 -10.05 -13.42 -20.07
CA SER A 85 -9.49 -12.46 -19.08
C SER A 85 -7.98 -12.64 -18.92
N ALA A 86 -7.22 -11.69 -19.48
CA ALA A 86 -5.77 -11.65 -19.33
C ALA A 86 -5.32 -11.60 -17.87
N SER A 87 -6.06 -10.87 -17.02
CA SER A 87 -5.79 -10.75 -15.59
C SER A 87 -6.05 -12.04 -14.82
N LEU A 88 -7.17 -12.73 -15.06
CA LEU A 88 -7.42 -14.02 -14.42
C LEU A 88 -6.37 -15.05 -14.82
N ARG A 89 -5.99 -15.08 -16.10
CA ARG A 89 -4.97 -16.00 -16.59
C ARG A 89 -3.59 -15.78 -15.95
N ASP A 90 -3.24 -14.54 -15.62
CA ASP A 90 -2.01 -14.25 -14.88
C ASP A 90 -2.14 -14.66 -13.40
N ALA A 91 -3.30 -14.40 -12.80
CA ALA A 91 -3.55 -14.65 -11.39
C ALA A 91 -3.76 -16.14 -11.04
N VAL A 92 -4.35 -16.94 -11.95
CA VAL A 92 -4.70 -18.36 -11.72
C VAL A 92 -3.50 -19.12 -11.18
N LYS A 93 -2.36 -19.04 -11.86
CA LYS A 93 -1.19 -19.89 -11.62
C LYS A 93 -0.56 -19.78 -10.23
N ASN A 94 -0.84 -18.71 -9.47
CA ASN A 94 -0.09 -18.44 -8.24
C ASN A 94 -0.92 -17.88 -7.08
N ARG A 95 -2.20 -17.57 -7.29
CA ARG A 95 -2.95 -16.67 -6.38
C ARG A 95 -4.38 -17.06 -6.12
N ILE A 96 -5.09 -17.55 -7.14
CA ILE A 96 -6.53 -17.81 -7.05
C ILE A 96 -6.79 -19.31 -6.98
N ASP A 97 -6.25 -20.07 -7.93
CA ASP A 97 -6.33 -21.52 -7.98
C ASP A 97 -5.53 -22.12 -6.82
N SER A 98 -6.27 -22.46 -5.76
CA SER A 98 -5.76 -22.84 -4.46
C SER A 98 -5.57 -24.35 -4.34
N ASP A 99 -6.35 -25.12 -5.07
CA ASP A 99 -6.24 -26.58 -5.16
C ASP A 99 -5.35 -27.05 -6.32
N ASN A 100 -4.94 -26.14 -7.21
CA ASN A 100 -4.04 -26.33 -8.36
C ASN A 100 -4.64 -27.24 -9.44
N ASP A 101 -5.95 -27.16 -9.66
CA ASP A 101 -6.63 -27.93 -10.72
C ASP A 101 -6.55 -27.26 -12.10
N GLY A 102 -6.03 -26.03 -12.18
CA GLY A 102 -5.89 -25.24 -13.40
C GLY A 102 -7.18 -24.55 -13.84
N ALA A 103 -8.22 -24.60 -13.02
CA ALA A 103 -9.48 -23.88 -13.16
C ALA A 103 -9.61 -22.84 -12.04
N ILE A 104 -10.66 -22.02 -12.10
CA ILE A 104 -11.01 -21.08 -11.04
C ILE A 104 -12.46 -21.32 -10.67
N SER A 105 -12.69 -21.77 -9.45
CA SER A 105 -14.04 -21.92 -8.91
C SER A 105 -14.60 -20.60 -8.37
N ARG A 106 -15.93 -20.55 -8.21
CA ARG A 106 -16.61 -19.46 -7.49
C ARG A 106 -15.99 -19.16 -6.12
N THR A 107 -15.74 -20.22 -5.35
CA THR A 107 -15.27 -20.14 -3.97
C THR A 107 -13.88 -19.54 -3.90
N GLU A 108 -13.01 -19.86 -4.84
CA GLU A 108 -11.66 -19.31 -4.92
C GLU A 108 -11.65 -17.83 -5.28
N LEU A 109 -12.50 -17.40 -6.21
CA LEU A 109 -12.69 -15.98 -6.51
C LEU A 109 -13.19 -15.22 -5.27
N MET A 110 -14.24 -15.74 -4.63
CA MET A 110 -14.82 -15.13 -3.43
C MET A 110 -13.76 -14.98 -2.34
N HIS A 111 -13.04 -16.07 -2.02
CA HIS A 111 -11.95 -16.02 -1.04
C HIS A 111 -10.84 -15.04 -1.43
N ARG A 112 -10.51 -14.93 -2.72
CA ARG A 112 -9.51 -13.95 -3.16
C ARG A 112 -9.95 -12.52 -2.87
N PHE A 113 -11.20 -12.18 -3.20
CA PHE A 113 -11.74 -10.85 -2.96
C PHE A 113 -11.94 -10.55 -1.48
N GLU A 114 -12.39 -11.53 -0.69
CA GLU A 114 -12.46 -11.41 0.77
C GLU A 114 -11.11 -11.06 1.38
N ARG A 115 -10.01 -11.67 0.90
CA ARG A 115 -8.66 -11.36 1.37
C ARG A 115 -8.24 -9.93 1.05
N TRP A 116 -8.60 -9.40 -0.12
CA TRP A 116 -8.32 -7.99 -0.44
C TRP A 116 -9.06 -7.05 0.51
N VAL A 117 -10.34 -7.32 0.77
CA VAL A 117 -11.19 -6.54 1.70
C VAL A 117 -10.64 -6.62 3.12
N ALA A 118 -10.34 -7.83 3.60
CA ALA A 118 -9.81 -8.08 4.94
C ALA A 118 -8.44 -7.42 5.16
N GLY A 119 -7.62 -7.31 4.11
CA GLY A 119 -6.33 -6.61 4.18
C GLY A 119 -6.47 -5.11 4.43
N GLY A 120 -7.61 -4.49 4.11
CA GLY A 120 -7.89 -3.08 4.38
C GLY A 120 -6.99 -2.07 3.63
N VAL A 121 -6.14 -2.54 2.71
CA VAL A 121 -5.24 -1.68 1.94
C VAL A 121 -6.01 -1.02 0.80
N GLY A 122 -6.20 0.30 0.89
CA GLY A 122 -6.90 1.06 -0.14
C GLY A 122 -6.16 1.20 -1.46
N ALA A 123 -4.83 1.38 -1.40
CA ALA A 123 -3.99 1.41 -2.57
C ALA A 123 -2.54 1.05 -2.21
N ALA A 124 -1.81 0.56 -3.20
CA ALA A 124 -0.39 0.22 -3.09
C ALA A 124 0.42 0.95 -4.15
N VAL A 125 1.70 1.15 -3.87
CA VAL A 125 2.65 1.66 -4.87
C VAL A 125 3.01 0.52 -5.80
N LEU A 126 2.84 0.75 -7.11
CA LEU A 126 3.17 -0.20 -8.15
C LEU A 126 4.05 0.46 -9.21
N SER A 127 5.16 -0.18 -9.52
CA SER A 127 6.02 0.15 -10.66
C SER A 127 5.87 -0.93 -11.72
N CYS A 128 5.81 -0.51 -12.97
CA CYS A 128 5.83 -1.41 -14.13
C CYS A 128 7.11 -1.16 -14.91
N ARG A 129 7.79 -2.23 -15.32
CA ARG A 129 8.92 -2.18 -16.25
C ARG A 129 8.48 -2.72 -17.59
N VAL A 130 8.81 -2.03 -18.67
CA VAL A 130 8.59 -2.50 -20.04
C VAL A 130 9.94 -2.74 -20.71
N VAL A 131 10.14 -3.94 -21.22
CA VAL A 131 11.29 -4.34 -22.02
C VAL A 131 10.79 -4.70 -23.41
N TYR A 132 11.20 -3.95 -24.42
CA TYR A 132 10.86 -4.20 -25.82
C TYR A 132 12.08 -4.69 -26.59
N LYS A 133 11.99 -5.87 -27.21
CA LYS A 133 13.10 -6.48 -27.97
C LYS A 133 14.42 -6.54 -27.17
N GLY A 134 14.31 -6.88 -25.88
CA GLY A 134 15.45 -7.05 -24.97
C GLY A 134 16.05 -5.75 -24.42
N ARG A 135 15.44 -4.58 -24.69
CA ARG A 135 15.90 -3.28 -24.16
C ARG A 135 14.79 -2.60 -23.36
N PRO A 136 15.11 -1.82 -22.32
CA PRO A 136 14.12 -0.99 -21.65
C PRO A 136 13.45 -0.04 -22.64
N LEU A 137 12.12 0.07 -22.58
CA LEU A 137 11.34 0.91 -23.48
C LEU A 137 10.99 2.23 -22.79
N ASP A 138 11.62 3.33 -23.20
CA ASP A 138 11.36 4.70 -22.73
C ASP A 138 10.13 5.29 -23.42
N GLY A 139 9.37 6.16 -22.73
CA GLY A 139 8.24 6.88 -23.32
C GLY A 139 6.99 6.05 -23.63
N ALA A 140 6.93 4.79 -23.20
CA ALA A 140 5.75 3.95 -23.35
C ALA A 140 4.68 4.34 -22.33
N GLN A 141 3.44 4.49 -22.79
CA GLN A 141 2.30 4.67 -21.91
C GLN A 141 1.73 3.31 -21.53
N ILE A 142 1.61 3.07 -20.23
CA ILE A 142 1.00 1.89 -19.64
C ILE A 142 -0.34 2.30 -19.03
N SER A 143 -1.38 1.53 -19.34
CA SER A 143 -2.71 1.67 -18.74
C SER A 143 -3.10 0.35 -18.06
N LEU A 144 -3.48 0.43 -16.79
CA LEU A 144 -4.10 -0.66 -16.05
C LEU A 144 -5.61 -0.44 -16.11
N VAL A 145 -6.27 -1.24 -16.93
CA VAL A 145 -7.71 -1.22 -17.12
C VAL A 145 -8.33 -2.28 -16.21
N PRO A 146 -9.19 -1.92 -15.24
CA PRO A 146 -9.87 -2.90 -14.41
C PRO A 146 -10.59 -3.93 -15.26
N ASP A 147 -10.49 -5.19 -14.85
CA ASP A 147 -11.27 -6.26 -15.46
C ASP A 147 -12.76 -5.93 -15.37
N ALA A 148 -13.55 -6.39 -16.35
CA ALA A 148 -14.93 -5.94 -16.53
C ALA A 148 -15.81 -6.07 -15.27
N PRO A 149 -15.75 -7.16 -14.48
CA PRO A 149 -16.50 -7.28 -13.22
C PRO A 149 -16.11 -6.26 -12.13
N LEU A 150 -14.93 -5.65 -12.23
CA LEU A 150 -14.38 -4.68 -11.28
C LEU A 150 -14.49 -3.22 -11.75
N GLN A 151 -14.94 -2.98 -12.99
CA GLN A 151 -15.12 -1.63 -13.50
C GLN A 151 -16.16 -0.85 -12.68
N GLY A 152 -15.82 0.37 -12.30
CA GLY A 152 -16.63 1.21 -11.41
C GLY A 152 -16.50 0.88 -9.92
N VAL A 153 -15.90 -0.26 -9.55
CA VAL A 153 -15.56 -0.61 -8.16
C VAL A 153 -14.16 -0.13 -7.82
N ILE A 154 -13.22 -0.35 -8.75
CA ILE A 154 -11.84 0.12 -8.63
C ILE A 154 -11.48 1.06 -9.77
N GLN A 155 -10.47 1.90 -9.54
CA GLN A 155 -10.03 2.92 -10.49
C GLN A 155 -8.97 2.38 -11.46
N PRO A 156 -9.00 2.81 -12.74
CA PRO A 156 -7.89 2.60 -13.65
C PRO A 156 -6.65 3.36 -13.18
N ALA A 157 -5.48 2.93 -13.64
CA ALA A 157 -4.22 3.60 -13.37
C ALA A 157 -3.36 3.71 -14.63
N THR A 158 -2.58 4.78 -14.74
CA THR A 158 -1.67 4.99 -15.88
C THR A 158 -0.26 5.37 -15.42
N GLY A 159 0.69 5.20 -16.32
CA GLY A 159 2.08 5.58 -16.12
C GLY A 159 2.80 5.71 -17.46
N VAL A 160 3.87 6.51 -17.48
CA VAL A 160 4.76 6.61 -18.64
C VAL A 160 6.14 6.13 -18.23
N THR A 161 6.74 5.27 -19.04
CA THR A 161 8.07 4.73 -18.76
C THR A 161 9.15 5.81 -18.97
N ASN A 162 10.20 5.75 -18.16
CA ASN A 162 11.41 6.54 -18.31
C ASN A 162 12.51 5.78 -19.07
N SER A 163 13.72 6.35 -19.16
CA SER A 163 14.87 5.77 -19.86
C SER A 163 15.30 4.38 -19.36
N ASN A 164 14.87 3.97 -18.17
CA ASN A 164 15.11 2.62 -17.61
C ASN A 164 13.93 1.67 -17.85
N GLY A 165 12.98 2.07 -18.69
CA GLY A 165 11.75 1.34 -18.98
C GLY A 165 10.78 1.29 -17.80
N LEU A 166 10.95 2.11 -16.77
CA LEU A 166 10.16 2.08 -15.54
C LEU A 166 9.07 3.15 -15.55
N ALA A 167 7.84 2.76 -15.26
CA ALA A 167 6.70 3.64 -15.02
C ALA A 167 6.19 3.44 -13.58
N LEU A 168 6.00 4.54 -12.87
CA LEU A 168 5.28 4.52 -11.59
C LEU A 168 3.80 4.70 -11.86
N MET A 169 2.99 3.72 -11.48
CA MET A 169 1.56 3.71 -11.80
C MET A 169 0.77 4.59 -10.84
N ALA A 170 -0.25 5.28 -11.35
CA ALA A 170 -1.12 6.12 -10.55
C ALA A 170 -2.54 6.15 -11.09
N MET A 171 -3.51 6.06 -10.19
CA MET A 171 -4.90 6.44 -10.48
C MET A 171 -5.05 7.96 -10.59
N ASP A 172 -6.19 8.39 -11.11
CA ASP A 172 -6.51 9.83 -11.20
C ASP A 172 -6.51 10.48 -9.81
N SER A 173 -5.84 11.64 -9.70
CA SER A 173 -5.81 12.49 -8.51
C SER A 173 -7.20 12.92 -8.02
N ALA A 174 -8.20 12.98 -8.90
CA ALA A 174 -9.58 13.28 -8.52
C ALA A 174 -10.21 12.19 -7.63
N ASN A 175 -9.67 10.97 -7.68
CA ASN A 175 -10.11 9.85 -6.85
C ASN A 175 -9.31 9.73 -5.54
N LEU A 176 -8.37 10.64 -5.30
CA LEU A 176 -7.55 10.69 -4.10
C LEU A 176 -8.07 11.75 -3.12
N PRO A 177 -7.89 11.55 -1.80
CA PRO A 177 -8.01 12.64 -0.84
C PRO A 177 -7.15 13.83 -1.27
N SER A 178 -7.64 15.06 -1.07
CA SER A 178 -6.96 16.28 -1.55
C SER A 178 -5.55 16.47 -0.99
N ASP A 179 -5.29 15.97 0.23
CA ASP A 179 -3.98 15.94 0.88
C ASP A 179 -3.04 14.85 0.35
N MET A 180 -3.53 14.00 -0.56
CA MET A 180 -2.80 12.92 -1.23
C MET A 180 -2.86 13.02 -2.74
N ALA A 181 -3.22 14.18 -3.32
CA ALA A 181 -3.37 14.33 -4.77
C ALA A 181 -2.09 13.96 -5.57
N ASN A 182 -0.92 14.03 -4.95
CA ASN A 182 0.37 13.68 -5.55
C ASN A 182 0.77 12.20 -5.32
N LEU A 183 -0.05 11.42 -4.62
CA LEU A 183 0.24 10.03 -4.30
C LEU A 183 0.12 9.18 -5.56
N ARG A 184 1.17 8.44 -5.86
CA ARG A 184 1.23 7.50 -7.00
C ARG A 184 0.91 6.11 -6.48
N ALA A 185 -0.38 5.75 -6.53
CA ALA A 185 -0.85 4.48 -6.02
C ALA A 185 -1.93 3.88 -6.94
N VAL A 186 -2.10 2.57 -6.81
CA VAL A 186 -3.07 1.76 -7.55
C VAL A 186 -3.88 0.96 -6.54
N GLN A 187 -5.19 0.88 -6.74
CA GLN A 187 -6.05 0.07 -5.90
C GLN A 187 -5.76 -1.42 -6.11
N GLN A 188 -6.13 -2.24 -5.14
CA GLN A 188 -6.04 -3.69 -5.32
C GLN A 188 -7.06 -4.16 -6.36
N GLY A 189 -6.67 -5.11 -7.21
CA GLY A 189 -7.54 -5.56 -8.27
C GLY A 189 -6.87 -6.42 -9.33
N LEU A 190 -7.70 -6.91 -10.24
CA LEU A 190 -7.32 -7.57 -11.48
C LEU A 190 -7.40 -6.56 -12.62
N TYR A 191 -6.30 -6.42 -13.36
CA TYR A 191 -6.17 -5.43 -14.42
C TYR A 191 -5.67 -6.05 -15.72
N ARG A 192 -6.32 -5.69 -16.84
CA ARG A 192 -5.72 -5.80 -18.16
C ARG A 192 -4.69 -4.68 -18.33
N VAL A 193 -3.54 -5.02 -18.93
CA VAL A 193 -2.44 -4.08 -19.13
C VAL A 193 -2.38 -3.70 -20.60
N GLU A 194 -2.51 -2.42 -20.90
CA GLU A 194 -2.38 -1.89 -22.27
C GLU A 194 -1.11 -1.06 -22.37
N ILE A 195 -0.25 -1.36 -23.34
CA ILE A 195 1.02 -0.67 -23.57
C ILE A 195 0.99 -0.04 -24.96
N THR A 196 1.12 1.28 -25.01
CA THR A 196 1.22 2.05 -26.26
C THR A 196 2.50 2.87 -26.28
N HIS A 197 2.90 3.33 -27.46
CA HIS A 197 4.09 4.17 -27.62
C HIS A 197 3.85 5.20 -28.74
N PRO A 198 4.27 6.47 -28.58
CA PRO A 198 3.95 7.52 -29.54
C PRO A 198 4.59 7.32 -30.93
N THR A 199 5.72 6.62 -30.99
CA THR A 199 6.49 6.45 -32.24
C THR A 199 6.76 4.99 -32.64
N LEU A 200 6.40 4.02 -31.81
CA LEU A 200 6.65 2.60 -32.07
C LEU A 200 5.32 1.90 -32.23
N ASP A 201 5.25 1.07 -33.26
CA ASP A 201 4.10 0.20 -33.48
C ASP A 201 4.15 -0.98 -32.52
N ILE A 202 3.38 -0.88 -31.43
CA ILE A 202 3.25 -1.93 -30.42
C ILE A 202 2.14 -2.90 -30.89
N PRO A 203 2.43 -4.21 -31.02
CA PRO A 203 1.44 -5.18 -31.48
C PRO A 203 0.14 -5.18 -30.65
N ALA A 204 -0.99 -5.41 -31.32
CA ALA A 204 -2.33 -5.37 -30.71
C ALA A 204 -2.46 -6.25 -29.45
N LYS A 205 -1.79 -7.42 -29.44
CA LYS A 205 -1.74 -8.36 -28.32
C LYS A 205 -1.12 -7.82 -27.01
N TYR A 206 -0.61 -6.58 -27.03
CA TYR A 206 -0.08 -5.85 -25.87
C TYR A 206 -0.82 -4.52 -25.63
N ASN A 207 -1.85 -4.18 -26.41
CA ASN A 207 -2.66 -2.96 -26.25
C ASN A 207 -4.18 -3.23 -26.25
N THR A 208 -4.91 -2.83 -27.28
CA THR A 208 -6.35 -3.03 -27.49
C THR A 208 -6.81 -4.48 -27.29
N ASP A 209 -6.05 -5.45 -27.77
CA ASP A 209 -6.31 -6.89 -27.60
C ASP A 209 -5.33 -7.52 -26.61
N SER A 210 -5.00 -6.79 -25.54
CA SER A 210 -3.88 -7.19 -24.68
C SER A 210 -4.11 -8.54 -24.01
N SER A 211 -3.09 -9.38 -24.16
CA SER A 211 -2.94 -10.64 -23.44
C SER A 211 -2.19 -10.48 -22.10
N LEU A 212 -1.76 -9.25 -21.78
CA LEU A 212 -1.06 -8.95 -20.54
C LEU A 212 -2.08 -8.66 -19.43
N GLY A 213 -1.98 -9.41 -18.35
CA GLY A 213 -2.73 -9.19 -17.13
C GLY A 213 -1.78 -8.89 -15.98
N VAL A 214 -2.32 -8.26 -14.95
CA VAL A 214 -1.63 -8.13 -13.67
C VAL A 214 -2.64 -8.13 -12.54
N GLU A 215 -2.32 -8.86 -11.50
CA GLU A 215 -2.97 -8.69 -10.20
C GLU A 215 -2.18 -7.70 -9.34
N VAL A 216 -2.86 -6.69 -8.81
CA VAL A 216 -2.33 -5.78 -7.80
C VAL A 216 -2.89 -6.19 -6.44
N SER A 217 -2.03 -6.69 -5.56
CA SER A 217 -2.40 -7.02 -4.17
C SER A 217 -1.24 -6.81 -3.20
N PHE A 218 -1.54 -6.46 -1.95
CA PHE A 218 -0.51 -6.20 -0.93
C PHE A 218 0.29 -7.46 -0.55
N GLU A 219 -0.33 -8.64 -0.66
CA GLU A 219 0.27 -9.93 -0.29
C GLU A 219 1.42 -10.32 -1.22
N THR A 220 1.42 -9.81 -2.45
CA THR A 220 2.47 -10.19 -3.41
C THR A 220 3.85 -9.72 -2.97
N GLY A 221 3.92 -8.66 -2.15
CA GLY A 221 5.17 -7.94 -1.86
C GLY A 221 5.85 -7.38 -3.13
N ARG A 222 5.22 -7.53 -4.30
CA ARG A 222 5.77 -7.11 -5.59
C ARG A 222 5.25 -5.72 -5.89
N ASN A 223 6.08 -4.73 -5.59
CA ASN A 223 5.89 -3.37 -6.07
C ASN A 223 6.48 -3.15 -7.47
N LEU A 224 7.00 -4.20 -8.12
CA LEU A 224 7.56 -4.16 -9.47
C LEU A 224 7.02 -5.33 -10.30
N VAL A 225 6.46 -5.02 -11.46
CA VAL A 225 6.02 -5.98 -12.48
C VAL A 225 6.76 -5.70 -13.78
N GLU A 226 7.31 -6.73 -14.43
CA GLU A 226 8.04 -6.58 -15.69
C GLU A 226 7.26 -7.21 -16.84
N PHE A 227 7.03 -6.42 -17.89
CA PHE A 227 6.43 -6.83 -19.16
C PHE A 227 7.52 -6.91 -20.22
N ARG A 228 7.68 -8.09 -20.82
CA ARG A 228 8.59 -8.32 -21.95
C ARG A 228 7.77 -8.44 -23.23
N ILE A 229 7.96 -7.49 -24.14
CA ILE A 229 7.17 -7.32 -25.36
C ILE A 229 8.02 -7.25 -26.64
#